data_AF-A0A094LFF6-F1
#
_entry.id   AF-A0A094LFF6-F1
#
_cell.length_a   1.000
_cell.length_b   1.000
_cell.length_c   1.000
_cell.angle_alpha   90.00
_cell.angle_beta   90.00
_cell.angle_gamma   90.00
#
_symmetry.space_group_name_H-M   'P 1'
#
loop_
_entity.id
_entity.type
_entity.pdbx_description
1 polymer ?
#
loop_
_entity_poly.entity_id
_entity_poly.type
_entity_poly.pdbx_seq_one_letter_code
_entity_poly.pdbx_strand_id
1 'polypeptide(L)'
;RVALVENIPEGINYSDSAPSHLSLFQGWMNLLNMAEKSVDIVSSQWDLNHSHPSACQGQRLFEKLLELTSRNIEIKLVSDILPVESKVLNDLKTKGAEVLYMNMSAYNEGRLQSSFWIVDKQHVYIGSASLDWRSLGQMKELGVIVYNCSCLVLDLQRIFALYSSLRYKNKIPPSWSKRLYGVYDTQNKLTLQLNETKSEAFVSNSPKLFCPKDRVLDIEAIYSVIDDAKQFVYIAVMDYLPIVIDTNAKRSWPYLDGKIREALVLRSIKVRLLISFSRDTDPLTFNFVSSLKAICTEVPSCSLKV
;
A
#
# COMPACT_ATOMS: atom_id res chain seq x y z
N ARG A 1 17.43 0.99 9.31
CA ARG A 1 17.25 2.32 8.67
C ARG A 1 15.90 2.33 7.97
N VAL A 2 15.17 3.44 8.00
CA VAL A 2 13.92 3.62 7.28
C VAL A 2 13.96 4.88 6.42
N ALA A 3 13.28 4.87 5.28
CA ALA A 3 13.07 6.04 4.44
C ALA A 3 11.60 6.14 4.05
N LEU A 4 11.02 7.33 4.21
CA LEU A 4 9.76 7.66 3.57
C LEU A 4 10.05 7.99 2.11
N VAL A 5 9.28 7.38 1.21
CA VAL A 5 9.37 7.63 -0.22
C VAL A 5 8.06 8.16 -0.75
N GLU A 6 8.14 9.15 -1.63
CA GLU A 6 6.95 9.83 -2.14
C GLU A 6 7.12 10.13 -3.62
N ASN A 7 6.01 10.03 -4.35
CA ASN A 7 5.90 10.66 -5.66
C ASN A 7 4.99 11.89 -5.55
N ILE A 8 5.45 13.00 -6.11
CA ILE A 8 4.66 14.21 -6.29
C ILE A 8 4.38 14.34 -7.79
N PRO A 9 3.11 14.48 -8.21
CA PRO A 9 2.78 14.65 -9.61
C PRO A 9 3.55 15.78 -10.26
N GLU A 10 3.98 15.57 -11.50
CA GLU A 10 4.61 16.60 -12.31
C GLU A 10 3.74 17.87 -12.37
N GLY A 11 4.38 19.03 -12.25
CA GLY A 11 3.71 20.33 -12.23
C GLY A 11 3.18 20.76 -10.86
N ILE A 12 3.21 19.89 -9.84
CA ILE A 12 2.94 20.28 -8.45
C ILE A 12 4.26 20.62 -7.76
N ASN A 13 4.46 21.91 -7.49
CA ASN A 13 5.61 22.40 -6.74
C ASN A 13 5.19 22.81 -5.33
N TYR A 14 5.81 22.21 -4.32
CA TYR A 14 5.72 22.71 -2.95
C TYR A 14 6.64 23.91 -2.75
N SER A 15 6.44 24.65 -1.66
CA SER A 15 7.37 25.71 -1.26
C SER A 15 8.74 25.12 -0.92
N ASP A 16 9.80 25.91 -1.09
CA ASP A 16 11.18 25.47 -0.78
C ASP A 16 11.38 25.06 0.69
N SER A 17 10.51 25.55 1.58
CA SER A 17 10.48 25.19 3.00
C SER A 17 9.73 23.88 3.30
N ALA A 18 9.05 23.30 2.31
CA ALA A 18 8.29 22.09 2.50
C ALA A 18 9.22 20.90 2.76
N PRO A 19 8.83 19.94 3.62
CA PRO A 19 9.59 18.71 3.79
C PRO A 19 9.73 18.00 2.44
N SER A 20 10.96 17.67 2.07
CA SER A 20 11.25 16.86 0.89
C SER A 20 11.61 15.45 1.34
N HIS A 21 11.00 14.46 0.69
CA HIS A 21 11.25 13.05 0.92
C HIS A 21 12.01 12.44 -0.25
N LEU A 22 12.59 11.25 -0.04
CA LEU A 22 13.25 10.52 -1.12
C LEU A 22 12.21 10.25 -2.21
N SER A 23 12.53 10.51 -3.48
CA SER A 23 11.54 10.23 -4.53
C SER A 23 11.27 8.73 -4.62
N LEU A 24 10.02 8.37 -4.93
CA LEU A 24 9.61 6.97 -5.10
C LEU A 24 10.54 6.22 -6.06
N PHE A 25 10.81 6.82 -7.23
CA PHE A 25 11.73 6.26 -8.22
C PHE A 25 13.14 6.04 -7.66
N GLN A 26 13.72 7.03 -6.97
CA GLN A 26 15.05 6.88 -6.38
C GLN A 26 15.06 5.82 -5.28
N GLY A 27 14.03 5.76 -4.45
CA GLY A 27 13.88 4.73 -3.42
C GLY A 27 13.85 3.31 -4.00
N TRP A 28 13.05 3.10 -5.04
CA TRP A 28 12.97 1.82 -5.74
C TRP A 28 14.27 1.46 -6.46
N MET A 29 14.89 2.41 -7.17
CA MET A 29 16.19 2.18 -7.81
C MET A 29 17.28 1.83 -6.78
N ASN A 30 17.29 2.48 -5.62
CA ASN A 30 18.23 2.15 -4.54
C ASN A 30 18.04 0.71 -4.07
N LEU A 31 16.80 0.24 -3.89
CA LEU A 31 16.52 -1.16 -3.52
C LEU A 31 17.00 -2.13 -4.60
N LEU A 32 16.69 -1.88 -5.87
CA LEU A 32 17.08 -2.76 -6.98
C LEU A 32 18.60 -2.76 -7.21
N ASN A 33 19.28 -1.64 -6.96
CA ASN A 33 20.74 -1.56 -7.07
C ASN A 33 21.45 -2.37 -5.96
N MET A 34 20.80 -2.54 -4.80
CA MET A 34 21.31 -3.36 -3.71
C MET A 34 21.05 -4.86 -3.89
N ALA A 35 20.21 -5.26 -4.85
CA ALA A 35 19.83 -6.66 -5.04
C ALA A 35 21.01 -7.51 -5.50
N GLU A 36 21.28 -8.59 -4.75
CA GLU A 36 22.33 -9.56 -5.02
C GLU A 36 21.79 -10.97 -5.30
N LYS A 37 20.61 -11.32 -4.76
CA LYS A 37 20.11 -12.70 -4.77
C LYS A 37 18.67 -12.81 -5.27
N SER A 38 17.77 -11.99 -4.75
CA SER A 38 16.33 -12.13 -5.03
C SER A 38 15.56 -10.82 -4.92
N VAL A 39 14.56 -10.66 -5.80
CA VAL A 39 13.59 -9.57 -5.78
C VAL A 39 12.19 -10.14 -5.93
N ASP A 40 11.41 -10.08 -4.86
CA ASP A 40 10.01 -10.50 -4.82
C ASP A 40 9.10 -9.25 -4.84
N ILE A 41 8.23 -9.11 -5.84
CA ILE A 41 7.36 -7.93 -6.01
C ILE A 41 5.90 -8.36 -6.08
N VAL A 42 5.06 -7.68 -5.30
CA VAL A 42 3.60 -7.70 -5.47
C VAL A 42 3.18 -6.35 -6.01
N SER A 43 2.37 -6.33 -7.07
CA SER A 43 1.82 -5.10 -7.64
C SER A 43 0.44 -5.33 -8.25
N SER A 44 -0.44 -4.33 -8.12
CA SER A 44 -1.78 -4.31 -8.70
C SER A 44 -1.78 -3.99 -10.21
N GLN A 45 -0.75 -3.27 -10.69
CA GLN A 45 -0.59 -2.86 -12.10
C GLN A 45 0.84 -3.14 -12.58
N TRP A 46 0.99 -3.30 -13.90
CA TRP A 46 2.25 -3.65 -14.56
C TRP A 46 2.37 -2.92 -15.91
N ASP A 47 2.51 -1.59 -15.86
CA ASP A 47 2.61 -0.70 -17.02
C ASP A 47 3.76 0.30 -16.86
N LEU A 48 4.99 -0.20 -16.98
CA LEU A 48 6.21 0.61 -16.87
C LEU A 48 6.74 1.09 -18.22
N ASN A 49 6.28 0.52 -19.33
CA ASN A 49 6.82 0.77 -20.67
C ASN A 49 5.75 1.43 -21.55
N HIS A 50 5.54 2.73 -21.34
CA HIS A 50 4.52 3.53 -22.02
C HIS A 50 5.16 4.68 -22.82
N SER A 51 4.57 5.04 -23.95
CA SER A 51 5.08 6.11 -24.83
C SER A 51 4.82 7.54 -24.32
N HIS A 52 4.36 7.70 -23.08
CA HIS A 52 4.05 9.03 -22.54
C HIS A 52 5.35 9.76 -22.18
N PRO A 53 5.48 11.08 -22.41
CA PRO A 53 6.73 11.81 -22.13
C PRO A 53 7.22 11.68 -20.68
N SER A 54 6.31 11.61 -19.72
CA SER A 54 6.63 11.42 -18.29
C SER A 54 6.92 9.98 -17.88
N ALA A 55 6.85 9.01 -18.80
CA ALA A 55 7.03 7.59 -18.48
C ALA A 55 8.51 7.17 -18.37
N CYS A 56 9.46 8.10 -18.54
CA CYS A 56 10.89 7.80 -18.56
C CYS A 56 11.39 7.08 -17.29
N GLN A 57 10.83 7.40 -16.12
CA GLN A 57 11.18 6.74 -14.86
C GLN A 57 10.68 5.29 -14.84
N GLY A 58 9.47 5.05 -15.34
CA GLY A 58 8.92 3.69 -15.51
C GLY A 58 9.81 2.86 -16.44
N GLN A 59 10.19 3.42 -17.59
CA GLN A 59 11.02 2.71 -18.55
C GLN A 59 12.39 2.33 -17.96
N ARG A 60 13.06 3.26 -17.25
CA ARG A 60 14.33 2.98 -16.58
C ARG A 60 14.20 1.91 -15.50
N LEU A 61 13.09 1.91 -14.74
CA LEU A 61 12.83 0.88 -13.75
C LEU A 61 12.64 -0.50 -14.40
N PHE A 62 11.92 -0.54 -15.52
CA PHE A 62 11.75 -1.75 -16.31
C PHE A 62 13.07 -2.28 -16.87
N GLU A 63 13.90 -1.41 -17.44
CA GLU A 63 15.26 -1.74 -17.89
C GLU A 63 16.11 -2.29 -16.74
N LYS A 64 16.00 -1.71 -15.54
CA LYS A 64 16.69 -2.21 -14.35
C LYS A 64 16.25 -3.63 -13.99
N LEU A 65 14.95 -3.93 -14.00
CA LEU A 65 14.45 -5.27 -13.72
C LEU A 65 14.97 -6.29 -14.74
N LEU A 66 15.03 -5.92 -16.02
CA LEU A 66 15.62 -6.75 -17.08
C LEU A 66 17.13 -6.98 -16.84
N GLU A 67 17.88 -5.95 -16.43
CA GLU A 67 19.30 -6.08 -16.05
C GLU A 67 19.48 -7.05 -14.88
N LEU A 68 18.61 -7.01 -13.86
CA LEU A 68 18.70 -7.95 -12.74
C LEU A 68 18.46 -9.40 -13.19
N THR A 69 17.52 -9.64 -14.11
CA THR A 69 17.32 -10.99 -14.66
C THR A 69 18.56 -11.51 -15.40
N SER A 70 19.30 -10.65 -16.12
CA SER A 70 20.52 -11.07 -16.82
C SER A 70 21.71 -11.33 -15.89
N ARG A 71 21.66 -10.79 -14.66
CA ARG A 71 22.64 -11.03 -13.59
C ARG A 71 22.35 -12.28 -12.75
N ASN A 72 21.42 -13.13 -13.16
CA ASN A 72 20.96 -14.32 -12.43
C ASN A 72 20.39 -14.02 -11.03
N ILE A 73 19.79 -12.84 -10.85
CA ILE A 73 19.03 -12.52 -9.63
C ILE A 73 17.64 -13.15 -9.77
N GLU A 74 17.19 -13.87 -8.74
CA GLU A 74 15.88 -14.52 -8.73
C GLU A 74 14.77 -13.46 -8.64
N ILE A 75 13.92 -13.34 -9.66
CA ILE A 75 12.82 -12.37 -9.63
C ILE A 75 11.48 -13.11 -9.59
N LYS A 76 10.65 -12.81 -8.60
CA LYS A 76 9.27 -13.34 -8.48
C LYS A 76 8.27 -12.20 -8.44
N LEU A 77 7.27 -12.29 -9.30
CA LEU A 77 6.28 -11.24 -9.51
C LEU A 77 4.89 -11.81 -9.20
N VAL A 78 4.16 -11.21 -8.28
CA VAL A 78 2.75 -11.53 -8.02
C VAL A 78 1.88 -10.47 -8.68
N SER A 79 0.99 -10.94 -9.56
CA SER A 79 0.00 -10.12 -10.24
C SER A 79 -1.38 -10.76 -10.08
N ASP A 80 -2.41 -9.93 -10.10
CA ASP A 80 -3.76 -10.42 -10.43
C ASP A 80 -3.81 -10.85 -11.91
N ILE A 81 -4.79 -11.67 -12.29
CA ILE A 81 -5.12 -11.89 -13.69
C ILE A 81 -5.62 -10.55 -14.24
N LEU A 82 -4.89 -10.02 -15.21
CA LEU A 82 -5.24 -8.77 -15.88
C LEU A 82 -6.19 -9.07 -17.05
N PRO A 83 -7.18 -8.19 -17.33
CA PRO A 83 -8.04 -8.33 -18.50
C PRO A 83 -7.27 -8.31 -19.82
N VAL A 84 -6.16 -7.55 -19.85
CA VAL A 84 -5.24 -7.44 -20.98
C VAL A 84 -3.86 -7.89 -20.50
N GLU A 85 -3.19 -8.71 -21.30
CA GLU A 85 -1.85 -9.20 -20.96
C GLU A 85 -0.85 -8.04 -20.89
N SER A 86 -0.11 -7.97 -19.77
CA SER A 86 0.95 -6.97 -19.60
C SER A 86 2.19 -7.37 -20.38
N LYS A 87 2.58 -6.52 -21.34
CA LYS A 87 3.85 -6.67 -22.08
C LYS A 87 5.05 -6.69 -21.13
N VAL A 88 5.03 -5.86 -20.07
CA VAL A 88 6.09 -5.82 -19.05
C VAL A 88 6.24 -7.17 -18.35
N LEU A 89 5.14 -7.78 -17.91
CA LEU A 89 5.17 -9.11 -17.29
C LEU A 89 5.65 -10.18 -18.27
N ASN A 90 5.16 -10.16 -19.51
CA ASN A 90 5.58 -11.12 -20.52
C ASN A 90 7.08 -11.01 -20.83
N ASP A 91 7.59 -9.81 -21.05
CA ASP A 91 9.01 -9.56 -21.32
C ASP A 91 9.89 -10.03 -20.15
N LEU A 92 9.53 -9.71 -18.89
CA LEU A 92 10.24 -10.20 -17.71
C LEU A 92 10.21 -11.73 -17.59
N LYS A 93 9.06 -12.34 -17.87
CA LYS A 93 8.89 -13.79 -17.86
C LYS A 93 9.78 -14.47 -18.90
N THR A 94 9.84 -13.93 -20.12
CA THR A 94 10.73 -14.46 -21.18
C THR A 94 12.21 -14.33 -20.83
N LYS A 95 12.57 -13.38 -19.95
CA LYS A 95 13.93 -13.20 -19.42
C LYS A 95 14.23 -14.01 -18.16
N GLY A 96 13.28 -14.82 -17.68
CA GLY A 96 13.50 -15.76 -16.58
C GLY A 96 12.89 -15.36 -15.25
N ALA A 97 12.14 -14.25 -15.17
CA ALA A 97 11.37 -13.93 -13.98
C ALA A 97 10.19 -14.92 -13.80
N GLU A 98 9.92 -15.33 -12.57
CA GLU A 98 8.74 -16.12 -12.25
C GLU A 98 7.53 -15.20 -12.04
N VAL A 99 6.47 -15.40 -12.83
CA VAL A 99 5.21 -14.66 -12.67
C VAL A 99 4.12 -15.55 -12.10
N LEU A 100 3.59 -15.14 -10.95
CA LEU A 100 2.56 -15.79 -10.16
C LEU A 100 1.24 -15.01 -10.33
N TYR A 101 0.30 -15.62 -11.05
CA TYR A 101 -1.02 -15.03 -11.26
C TYR A 101 -2.02 -15.52 -10.20
N MET A 102 -2.67 -14.56 -9.54
CA MET A 102 -3.82 -14.78 -8.66
C MET A 102 -5.11 -14.39 -9.37
N ASN A 103 -6.22 -15.08 -9.09
CA ASN A 103 -7.53 -14.73 -9.63
C ASN A 103 -8.40 -14.11 -8.54
N MET A 104 -8.23 -12.82 -8.26
CA MET A 104 -8.99 -12.14 -7.21
C MET A 104 -10.50 -12.16 -7.48
N SER A 105 -10.90 -12.02 -8.74
CA SER A 105 -12.30 -12.10 -9.15
C SER A 105 -12.96 -13.42 -8.74
N ALA A 106 -12.23 -14.54 -8.77
CA ALA A 106 -12.76 -15.83 -8.34
C ALA A 106 -12.96 -15.95 -6.81
N TYR A 107 -12.34 -15.08 -6.01
CA TYR A 107 -12.41 -15.14 -4.55
C TYR A 107 -13.43 -14.18 -3.95
N ASN A 108 -13.48 -12.95 -4.45
CA ASN A 108 -14.31 -11.89 -3.89
C ASN A 108 -14.82 -10.88 -4.93
N GLU A 109 -14.79 -11.24 -6.22
CA GLU A 109 -15.17 -10.35 -7.34
C GLU A 109 -14.33 -9.05 -7.42
N GLY A 110 -13.28 -8.94 -6.60
CA GLY A 110 -12.40 -7.79 -6.52
C GLY A 110 -11.13 -7.95 -7.33
N ARG A 111 -10.16 -7.07 -7.04
CA ARG A 111 -8.83 -7.02 -7.68
C ARG A 111 -7.73 -6.94 -6.62
N LEU A 112 -6.51 -7.36 -6.96
CA LEU A 112 -5.35 -7.19 -6.07
C LEU A 112 -5.00 -5.70 -5.98
N GLN A 113 -4.87 -5.17 -4.78
CA GLN A 113 -4.51 -3.75 -4.54
C GLN A 113 -3.17 -3.59 -3.81
N SER A 114 -2.62 -4.66 -3.24
CA SER A 114 -1.38 -4.62 -2.48
C SER A 114 -0.18 -4.27 -3.36
N SER A 115 0.71 -3.42 -2.83
CA SER A 115 2.01 -3.14 -3.42
C SER A 115 3.10 -3.18 -2.38
N PHE A 116 3.97 -4.18 -2.47
CA PHE A 116 5.13 -4.30 -1.61
C PHE A 116 6.21 -5.15 -2.26
N TRP A 117 7.47 -4.86 -1.92
CA TRP A 117 8.63 -5.52 -2.49
C TRP A 117 9.49 -6.08 -1.37
N ILE A 118 10.10 -7.23 -1.59
CA ILE A 118 11.08 -7.84 -0.69
C ILE A 118 12.36 -8.06 -1.49
N VAL A 119 13.46 -7.46 -1.06
CA VAL A 119 14.78 -7.58 -1.71
C VAL A 119 15.74 -8.32 -0.79
N ASP A 120 16.36 -9.38 -1.30
CA ASP A 120 17.35 -10.24 -0.65
C ASP A 120 16.94 -10.78 0.73
N LYS A 121 15.64 -10.82 1.00
CA LYS A 121 15.07 -11.19 2.30
C LYS A 121 15.56 -10.27 3.45
N GLN A 122 15.97 -9.04 3.11
CA GLN A 122 16.56 -8.07 4.05
C GLN A 122 15.91 -6.70 3.99
N HIS A 123 15.47 -6.27 2.80
CA HIS A 123 14.88 -4.97 2.58
C HIS A 123 13.43 -5.10 2.14
N VAL A 124 12.62 -4.12 2.52
CA VAL A 124 11.21 -4.06 2.13
C VAL A 124 10.82 -2.68 1.67
N TYR A 125 10.02 -2.62 0.61
CA TYR A 125 9.17 -1.47 0.30
C TYR A 125 7.71 -1.87 0.54
N ILE A 126 6.91 -0.97 1.12
CA ILE A 126 5.46 -1.10 1.20
C ILE A 126 4.84 0.27 1.00
N GLY A 127 3.81 0.39 0.16
CA GLY A 127 3.21 1.69 -0.14
C GLY A 127 2.02 1.61 -1.09
N SER A 128 1.53 2.79 -1.50
CA SER A 128 0.39 2.93 -2.40
C SER A 128 0.74 2.70 -3.88
N ALA A 129 1.98 3.00 -4.27
CA ALA A 129 2.37 2.97 -5.67
C ALA A 129 2.45 1.57 -6.24
N SER A 130 1.78 1.36 -7.36
CA SER A 130 1.91 0.17 -8.20
C SER A 130 3.04 0.33 -9.24
N LEU A 131 3.43 -0.75 -9.92
CA LEU A 131 4.36 -0.72 -11.06
C LEU A 131 3.68 -0.16 -12.32
N ASP A 132 3.29 1.10 -12.23
CA ASP A 132 2.65 1.91 -13.27
C ASP A 132 3.46 3.21 -13.44
N TRP A 133 3.70 3.61 -14.69
CA TRP A 133 4.41 4.86 -14.99
C TRP A 133 3.71 6.09 -14.38
N ARG A 134 2.39 6.04 -14.19
CA ARG A 134 1.61 7.11 -13.54
C ARG A 134 1.94 7.23 -12.07
N SER A 135 2.16 6.13 -11.36
CA SER A 135 2.61 6.15 -9.95
C SER A 135 3.99 6.83 -9.80
N LEU A 136 4.81 6.85 -10.85
CA LEU A 136 6.14 7.47 -10.85
C LEU A 136 6.19 8.92 -11.34
N GLY A 137 5.10 9.45 -11.91
CA GLY A 137 5.13 10.82 -12.48
C GLY A 137 3.85 11.61 -12.39
N GLN A 138 2.69 10.97 -12.29
CA GLN A 138 1.37 11.65 -12.40
C GLN A 138 0.50 11.49 -11.16
N MET A 139 0.77 10.51 -10.30
CA MET A 139 0.00 10.26 -9.09
C MET A 139 0.77 10.65 -7.85
N LYS A 140 0.05 11.17 -6.84
CA LYS A 140 0.64 11.37 -5.53
C LYS A 140 0.69 10.02 -4.82
N GLU A 141 1.90 9.55 -4.53
CA GLU A 141 2.11 8.23 -3.94
C GLU A 141 2.93 8.34 -2.66
N LEU A 142 2.71 7.41 -1.73
CA LEU A 142 3.47 7.34 -0.48
C LEU A 142 3.83 5.90 -0.15
N GLY A 143 5.05 5.69 0.32
CA GLY A 143 5.48 4.40 0.82
C GLY A 143 6.64 4.51 1.78
N VAL A 144 6.99 3.38 2.38
CA VAL A 144 8.07 3.26 3.34
C VAL A 144 9.02 2.19 2.85
N ILE A 145 10.32 2.50 2.86
CA ILE A 145 11.39 1.54 2.67
C ILE A 145 12.05 1.26 4.01
N VAL A 146 12.09 0.00 4.42
CA VAL A 146 12.82 -0.44 5.61
C VAL A 146 14.01 -1.28 5.16
N TYR A 147 15.21 -0.83 5.51
CA TYR A 147 16.46 -1.49 5.15
C TYR A 147 16.97 -2.35 6.30
N ASN A 148 17.47 -3.55 5.95
CA ASN A 148 18.11 -4.49 6.86
C ASN A 148 17.23 -4.83 8.07
N CYS A 149 16.00 -5.27 7.79
CA CYS A 149 15.00 -5.61 8.79
C CYS A 149 14.44 -7.00 8.51
N SER A 150 15.28 -8.03 8.72
CA SER A 150 14.92 -9.42 8.45
C SER A 150 13.69 -9.90 9.22
N CYS A 151 13.44 -9.36 10.43
CA CYS A 151 12.25 -9.69 11.23
C CYS A 151 10.94 -9.21 10.61
N LEU A 152 10.89 -7.98 10.08
CA LEU A 152 9.73 -7.47 9.35
C LEU A 152 9.56 -8.17 8.00
N VAL A 153 10.68 -8.41 7.31
CA VAL A 153 10.71 -9.12 6.03
C VAL A 153 10.17 -10.54 6.18
N LEU A 154 10.53 -11.25 7.26
CA LEU A 154 10.00 -12.60 7.54
C LEU A 154 8.47 -12.62 7.55
N ASP A 155 7.85 -11.64 8.21
CA ASP A 155 6.40 -11.59 8.31
C ASP A 155 5.76 -11.24 6.96
N LEU A 156 6.32 -10.29 6.21
CA LEU A 156 5.83 -9.95 4.87
C LEU A 156 6.03 -11.08 3.85
N GLN A 157 7.11 -11.86 3.98
CA GLN A 157 7.33 -13.08 3.20
C GLN A 157 6.23 -14.11 3.39
N ARG A 158 5.59 -14.16 4.57
CA ARG A 158 4.43 -15.04 4.78
C ARG A 158 3.20 -14.57 3.99
N ILE A 159 3.01 -13.26 3.79
CA ILE A 159 1.97 -12.74 2.87
C ILE A 159 2.33 -13.09 1.42
N PHE A 160 3.59 -12.89 1.02
CA PHE A 160 4.02 -13.27 -0.33
C PHE A 160 3.82 -14.77 -0.59
N ALA A 161 4.19 -15.62 0.38
CA ALA A 161 3.99 -17.07 0.30
C ALA A 161 2.50 -17.45 0.28
N LEU A 162 1.63 -16.69 0.97
CA LEU A 162 0.20 -16.86 0.88
C LEU A 162 -0.29 -16.61 -0.55
N TYR A 163 0.09 -15.50 -1.16
CA TYR A 163 -0.25 -15.18 -2.55
C TYR A 163 0.28 -16.24 -3.52
N SER A 164 1.54 -16.64 -3.36
CA SER A 164 2.15 -17.71 -4.15
C SER A 164 1.39 -19.04 -4.01
N SER A 165 0.89 -19.38 -2.81
CA SER A 165 0.13 -20.60 -2.57
C SER A 165 -1.24 -20.64 -3.26
N LEU A 166 -1.75 -19.47 -3.69
CA LEU A 166 -3.00 -19.29 -4.41
C LEU A 166 -2.83 -19.26 -5.94
N ARG A 167 -1.60 -19.40 -6.45
CA ARG A 167 -1.31 -19.48 -7.89
C ARG A 167 -2.19 -20.53 -8.56
N TYR A 168 -2.94 -20.10 -9.60
CA TYR A 168 -3.87 -20.94 -10.38
C TYR A 168 -4.97 -21.64 -9.57
N LYS A 169 -5.29 -21.15 -8.37
CA LYS A 169 -6.43 -21.63 -7.59
C LYS A 169 -7.61 -20.68 -7.73
N ASN A 170 -8.81 -21.25 -7.62
CA ASN A 170 -10.08 -20.52 -7.63
C ASN A 170 -10.88 -20.73 -6.34
N LYS A 171 -10.30 -21.43 -5.35
CA LYS A 171 -10.91 -21.70 -4.04
C LYS A 171 -9.86 -21.61 -2.95
N ILE A 172 -10.28 -21.10 -1.79
CA ILE A 172 -9.43 -20.95 -0.61
C ILE A 172 -9.31 -22.32 0.06
N PRO A 173 -8.13 -22.70 0.56
CA PRO A 173 -7.99 -23.95 1.30
C PRO A 173 -8.87 -23.92 2.56
N PRO A 174 -9.40 -25.06 3.02
CA PRO A 174 -10.19 -25.12 4.26
C PRO A 174 -9.44 -24.62 5.49
N SER A 175 -8.11 -24.73 5.47
CA SER A 175 -7.23 -24.17 6.50
C SER A 175 -5.92 -23.69 5.90
N TRP A 176 -5.35 -22.66 6.51
CA TRP A 176 -4.04 -22.14 6.15
C TRP A 176 -2.93 -22.88 6.89
N SER A 177 -1.81 -23.14 6.20
CA SER A 177 -0.60 -23.68 6.83
C SER A 177 -0.11 -22.75 7.94
N LYS A 178 0.37 -23.32 9.05
CA LYS A 178 0.98 -22.58 10.17
C LYS A 178 2.13 -21.66 9.72
N ARG A 179 2.79 -21.99 8.61
CA ARG A 179 3.85 -21.16 8.01
C ARG A 179 3.35 -19.81 7.48
N LEU A 180 2.04 -19.63 7.33
CA LEU A 180 1.39 -18.43 6.82
C LEU A 180 0.74 -17.57 7.92
N TYR A 181 0.76 -18.03 9.17
CA TYR A 181 0.18 -17.28 10.30
C TYR A 181 0.94 -15.96 10.52
N GLY A 182 0.27 -14.97 11.10
CA GLY A 182 0.92 -13.71 11.46
C GLY A 182 2.04 -13.95 12.46
N VAL A 183 3.14 -13.19 12.35
CA VAL A 183 4.21 -13.20 13.36
C VAL A 183 3.95 -12.14 14.43
N TYR A 184 3.43 -10.99 14.02
CA TYR A 184 3.14 -9.84 14.87
C TYR A 184 1.69 -9.40 14.70
N ASP A 185 1.10 -8.87 15.76
CA ASP A 185 -0.27 -8.40 15.79
C ASP A 185 -0.41 -7.11 16.62
N THR A 186 -1.64 -6.68 16.90
CA THR A 186 -1.91 -5.47 17.69
C THR A 186 -1.48 -5.56 19.15
N GLN A 187 -1.35 -6.77 19.71
CA GLN A 187 -0.93 -7.04 21.10
C GLN A 187 0.58 -7.33 21.19
N ASN A 188 1.11 -8.08 20.22
CA ASN A 188 2.49 -8.53 20.12
C ASN A 188 3.17 -7.85 18.92
N LYS A 189 3.42 -6.54 19.04
CA LYS A 189 4.07 -5.74 18.00
C LYS A 189 5.58 -6.02 17.96
N LEU A 190 6.18 -6.01 16.76
CA LEU A 190 7.63 -6.05 16.59
C LEU A 190 8.24 -4.76 17.14
N THR A 191 9.10 -4.84 18.15
CA THR A 191 9.92 -3.71 18.57
C THR A 191 11.14 -3.56 17.67
N LEU A 192 11.34 -2.37 17.10
CA LEU A 192 12.47 -2.05 16.24
C LEU A 192 12.93 -0.59 16.41
N GLN A 193 14.06 -0.25 15.79
CA GLN A 193 14.53 1.12 15.72
C GLN A 193 14.40 1.67 14.29
N LEU A 194 13.57 2.70 14.14
CA LEU A 194 13.36 3.44 12.91
C LEU A 194 14.16 4.74 12.95
N ASN A 195 15.36 4.73 12.36
CA ASN A 195 16.32 5.85 12.41
C ASN A 195 16.52 6.35 13.84
N GLU A 196 17.00 5.47 14.72
CA GLU A 196 17.27 5.74 16.14
C GLU A 196 16.03 6.00 17.02
N THR A 197 14.84 6.08 16.42
CA THR A 197 13.57 6.17 17.16
C THR A 197 13.10 4.77 17.52
N LYS A 198 12.88 4.50 18.81
CA LYS A 198 12.24 3.25 19.25
C LYS A 198 10.81 3.21 18.74
N SER A 199 10.45 2.14 18.04
CA SER A 199 9.16 2.02 17.37
C SER A 199 8.63 0.60 17.47
N GLU A 200 7.33 0.48 17.23
CA GLU A 200 6.62 -0.79 17.17
C GLU A 200 5.95 -0.92 15.81
N ALA A 201 5.99 -2.12 15.21
CA ALA A 201 5.37 -2.37 13.92
C ALA A 201 4.75 -3.77 13.83
N PHE A 202 3.78 -3.93 12.94
CA PHE A 202 3.25 -5.21 12.50
C PHE A 202 2.73 -5.04 11.07
N VAL A 203 2.48 -6.14 10.36
CA VAL A 203 1.95 -6.10 8.99
C VAL A 203 0.54 -6.68 8.97
N SER A 204 -0.39 -5.90 8.43
CA SER A 204 -1.77 -6.32 8.19
C SER A 204 -1.98 -6.89 6.79
N ASN A 205 -3.10 -7.56 6.57
CA ASN A 205 -3.49 -8.06 5.26
C ASN A 205 -5.02 -8.01 5.08
N SER A 206 -5.46 -8.02 3.83
CA SER A 206 -6.87 -8.14 3.44
C SER A 206 -6.98 -8.92 2.12
N PRO A 207 -8.17 -9.45 1.78
CA PRO A 207 -9.41 -9.51 2.56
C PRO A 207 -9.35 -10.49 3.73
N LYS A 208 -10.40 -10.56 4.55
CA LYS A 208 -10.54 -11.52 5.67
C LYS A 208 -10.30 -12.97 5.24
N LEU A 209 -10.72 -13.31 4.04
CA LEU A 209 -10.48 -14.59 3.39
C LEU A 209 -8.99 -14.96 3.29
N PHE A 210 -8.11 -13.96 3.20
CA PHE A 210 -6.65 -14.12 3.12
C PHE A 210 -5.94 -13.75 4.42
N CYS A 211 -6.66 -13.83 5.54
CA CYS A 211 -6.08 -13.63 6.87
C CYS A 211 -6.05 -14.97 7.63
N PRO A 212 -4.92 -15.70 7.54
CA PRO A 212 -4.64 -16.82 8.44
C PRO A 212 -4.67 -16.40 9.91
N LYS A 213 -4.56 -17.38 10.80
CA LYS A 213 -4.50 -17.14 12.24
C LYS A 213 -3.43 -16.10 12.61
N ASP A 214 -3.73 -15.28 13.61
CA ASP A 214 -2.84 -14.27 14.20
C ASP A 214 -2.45 -13.13 13.24
N ARG A 215 -3.08 -13.04 12.05
CA ARG A 215 -3.00 -11.87 11.16
C ARG A 215 -4.03 -10.82 11.54
N VAL A 216 -3.62 -9.55 11.43
CA VAL A 216 -4.48 -8.38 11.62
C VAL A 216 -5.08 -7.95 10.29
N LEU A 217 -6.37 -7.64 10.27
CA LEU A 217 -7.03 -7.07 9.08
C LEU A 217 -6.57 -5.62 8.88
N ASP A 218 -6.43 -5.16 7.64
CA ASP A 218 -6.03 -3.77 7.37
C ASP A 218 -6.95 -2.75 8.05
N ILE A 219 -8.26 -3.05 8.09
CA ILE A 219 -9.22 -2.17 8.75
C ILE A 219 -9.02 -2.10 10.27
N GLU A 220 -8.68 -3.22 10.90
CA GLU A 220 -8.38 -3.27 12.34
C GLU A 220 -7.07 -2.56 12.66
N ALA A 221 -6.07 -2.67 11.78
CA ALA A 221 -4.82 -1.94 11.88
C ALA A 221 -5.04 -0.43 11.80
N ILE A 222 -5.86 0.04 10.86
CA ILE A 222 -6.23 1.46 10.72
C ILE A 222 -6.96 1.95 11.97
N TYR A 223 -7.92 1.18 12.49
CA TYR A 223 -8.62 1.55 13.73
C TYR A 223 -7.66 1.63 14.91
N SER A 224 -6.75 0.66 15.06
CA SER A 224 -5.74 0.68 16.13
C SER A 224 -4.87 1.93 16.06
N VAL A 225 -4.48 2.40 14.88
CA VAL A 225 -3.68 3.63 14.73
C VAL A 225 -4.48 4.87 15.15
N ILE A 226 -5.76 4.98 14.80
CA ILE A 226 -6.62 6.09 15.21
C ILE A 226 -6.91 6.03 16.73
N ASP A 227 -7.13 4.83 17.26
CA ASP A 227 -7.38 4.58 18.68
C ASP A 227 -6.15 4.88 19.55
N ASP A 228 -4.94 4.60 19.06
CA ASP A 228 -3.70 4.85 19.79
C ASP A 228 -3.27 6.34 19.76
N ALA A 229 -3.74 7.12 18.78
CA ALA A 229 -3.30 8.50 18.54
C ALA A 229 -3.50 9.44 19.75
N LYS A 230 -2.46 10.19 20.15
CA LYS A 230 -2.54 11.09 21.32
C LYS A 230 -2.64 12.57 20.96
N GLN A 231 -2.26 12.95 19.75
CA GLN A 231 -2.15 14.35 19.36
C GLN A 231 -2.81 14.66 18.02
N PHE A 232 -2.56 13.83 17.01
CA PHE A 232 -3.08 14.07 15.66
C PHE A 232 -3.36 12.78 14.89
N VAL A 233 -4.24 12.89 13.89
CA VAL A 233 -4.51 11.88 12.87
C VAL A 233 -4.56 12.60 11.52
N TYR A 234 -3.61 12.30 10.63
CA TYR A 234 -3.58 12.87 9.29
C TYR A 234 -3.90 11.78 8.27
N ILE A 235 -4.87 12.05 7.41
CA ILE A 235 -5.44 11.08 6.48
C ILE A 235 -5.35 11.68 5.09
N ALA A 236 -4.75 10.94 4.16
CA ALA A 236 -4.75 11.25 2.74
C ALA A 236 -5.45 10.12 1.99
N VAL A 237 -6.57 10.42 1.33
CA VAL A 237 -7.41 9.44 0.64
C VAL A 237 -7.89 9.97 -0.70
N MET A 238 -8.20 9.07 -1.63
CA MET A 238 -8.81 9.46 -2.89
C MET A 238 -10.24 9.94 -2.68
N ASP A 239 -11.06 9.15 -1.98
CA ASP A 239 -12.46 9.46 -1.74
C ASP A 239 -12.79 9.31 -0.25
N TYR A 240 -13.56 10.27 0.29
CA TYR A 240 -14.10 10.20 1.64
C TYR A 240 -15.60 9.90 1.60
N LEU A 241 -15.92 8.62 1.48
CA LEU A 241 -17.29 8.10 1.36
C LEU A 241 -17.50 6.96 2.37
N PRO A 242 -18.20 7.21 3.50
CA PRO A 242 -18.60 6.19 4.48
C PRO A 242 -19.72 5.26 3.96
N ILE A 243 -19.60 4.83 2.71
CA ILE A 243 -20.57 4.03 1.97
C ILE A 243 -19.80 3.01 1.14
N VAL A 244 -20.28 1.78 1.12
CA VAL A 244 -19.82 0.74 0.22
C VAL A 244 -20.83 0.59 -0.90
N ILE A 245 -20.34 0.62 -2.14
CA ILE A 245 -21.12 0.30 -3.34
C ILE A 245 -20.65 -1.08 -3.80
N ASP A 246 -21.52 -2.06 -3.66
CA ASP A 246 -21.38 -3.39 -4.25
C ASP A 246 -22.27 -3.48 -5.50
N THR A 247 -22.02 -4.47 -6.36
CA THR A 247 -22.75 -4.74 -7.61
C THR A 247 -24.27 -4.69 -7.47
N ASN A 248 -24.80 -5.04 -6.30
CA ASN A 248 -26.23 -5.15 -6.05
C ASN A 248 -26.78 -4.21 -4.95
N ALA A 249 -25.94 -3.45 -4.24
CA ALA A 249 -26.41 -2.62 -3.13
C ALA A 249 -25.45 -1.50 -2.73
N LYS A 250 -26.03 -0.33 -2.43
CA LYS A 250 -25.37 0.75 -1.70
C LYS A 250 -25.65 0.58 -0.21
N ARG A 251 -24.61 0.40 0.60
CA ARG A 251 -24.73 0.15 2.05
C ARG A 251 -23.88 1.15 2.83
N SER A 252 -24.39 1.61 3.97
CA SER A 252 -23.59 2.46 4.87
C SER A 252 -22.44 1.65 5.46
N TRP A 253 -21.25 2.27 5.53
CA TRP A 253 -20.08 1.74 6.20
C TRP A 253 -19.50 2.83 7.11
N PRO A 254 -20.14 3.08 8.27
CA PRO A 254 -19.89 4.26 9.08
C PRO A 254 -18.72 4.07 10.06
N TYR A 255 -18.06 2.91 10.07
CA TYR A 255 -17.13 2.55 11.13
C TYR A 255 -15.88 3.44 11.17
N LEU A 256 -15.22 3.66 10.02
CA LEU A 256 -14.04 4.52 9.94
C LEU A 256 -14.40 6.01 10.18
N ASP A 257 -15.53 6.46 9.62
CA ASP A 257 -16.07 7.81 9.87
C ASP A 257 -16.39 8.01 11.35
N GLY A 258 -16.98 7.01 12.01
CA GLY A 258 -17.22 6.99 13.46
C GLY A 258 -15.93 7.14 14.26
N LYS A 259 -14.86 6.42 13.90
CA LYS A 259 -13.54 6.55 14.54
C LYS A 259 -12.94 7.95 14.40
N ILE A 260 -13.08 8.57 13.22
CA ILE A 260 -12.63 9.95 12.99
C ILE A 260 -13.43 10.93 13.85
N ARG A 261 -14.76 10.77 13.93
CA ARG A 261 -15.63 11.62 14.77
C ARG A 261 -15.31 11.46 16.25
N GLU A 262 -15.11 10.23 16.72
CA GLU A 262 -14.71 9.94 18.09
C GLU A 262 -13.39 10.64 18.45
N ALA A 263 -12.37 10.51 17.58
CA ALA A 263 -11.09 11.15 17.76
C ALA A 263 -11.20 12.69 17.83
N LEU A 264 -12.01 13.29 16.94
CA LEU A 264 -12.25 14.74 16.91
C LEU A 264 -12.95 15.25 18.17
N VAL A 265 -14.07 14.63 18.55
CA VAL A 265 -15.00 15.19 19.54
C VAL A 265 -14.69 14.73 20.95
N LEU A 266 -14.53 13.42 21.14
CA LEU A 266 -14.40 12.83 22.48
C LEU A 266 -12.98 12.89 23.00
N ARG A 267 -12.00 12.92 22.09
CA ARG A 267 -10.57 12.85 22.43
C ARG A 267 -9.80 14.12 22.06
N SER A 268 -10.44 15.10 21.44
CA SER A 268 -9.82 16.38 21.02
C SER A 268 -8.53 16.18 20.21
N ILE A 269 -8.48 15.15 19.38
CA ILE A 269 -7.35 14.84 18.49
C ILE A 269 -7.42 15.75 17.27
N LYS A 270 -6.27 16.29 16.87
CA LYS A 270 -6.16 17.12 15.66
C LYS A 270 -6.28 16.26 14.40
N VAL A 271 -7.32 16.45 13.61
CA VAL A 271 -7.51 15.73 12.34
C VAL A 271 -7.22 16.62 11.15
N ARG A 272 -6.45 16.11 10.19
CA ARG A 272 -6.32 16.71 8.86
C ARG A 272 -6.68 15.68 7.81
N LEU A 273 -7.60 16.03 6.93
CA LEU A 273 -7.97 15.23 5.77
C LEU A 273 -7.38 15.91 4.53
N LEU A 274 -6.75 15.12 3.67
CA LEU A 274 -6.40 15.49 2.31
C LEU A 274 -7.17 14.55 1.39
N ILE A 275 -8.10 15.09 0.62
CA ILE A 275 -9.02 14.32 -0.23
C ILE A 275 -8.80 14.74 -1.67
N SER A 276 -8.74 13.78 -2.59
CA SER A 276 -8.64 14.10 -4.02
C SER A 276 -9.87 14.84 -4.50
N PHE A 277 -9.66 15.84 -5.35
CA PHE A 277 -10.72 16.59 -6.00
C PHE A 277 -10.54 16.53 -7.51
N SER A 278 -11.44 15.81 -8.17
CA SER A 278 -11.46 15.64 -9.62
C SER A 278 -12.89 15.77 -10.15
N ARG A 279 -13.06 15.62 -11.47
CA ARG A 279 -14.38 15.59 -12.10
C ARG A 279 -15.22 14.37 -11.70
N ASP A 280 -14.56 13.32 -11.22
CA ASP A 280 -15.19 12.03 -10.86
C ASP A 280 -15.48 11.92 -9.36
N THR A 281 -15.14 12.95 -8.55
CA THR A 281 -15.43 12.96 -7.11
C THR A 281 -16.93 12.85 -6.87
N ASP A 282 -17.36 11.84 -6.11
CA ASP A 282 -18.78 11.67 -5.76
C ASP A 282 -19.28 12.89 -4.96
N PRO A 283 -20.39 13.53 -5.37
CA PRO A 283 -20.93 14.71 -4.69
C PRO A 283 -21.21 14.50 -3.19
N LEU A 284 -21.47 13.27 -2.74
CA LEU A 284 -21.68 12.96 -1.33
C LEU A 284 -20.43 13.17 -0.48
N THR A 285 -19.24 13.16 -1.08
CA THR A 285 -17.98 13.49 -0.38
C THR A 285 -18.10 14.84 0.32
N PHE A 286 -18.66 15.85 -0.36
CA PHE A 286 -18.85 17.19 0.21
C PHE A 286 -19.85 17.18 1.37
N ASN A 287 -20.91 16.37 1.28
CA ASN A 287 -21.90 16.25 2.35
C ASN A 287 -21.29 15.60 3.59
N PHE A 288 -20.51 14.53 3.43
CA PHE A 288 -19.83 13.86 4.54
C PHE A 288 -18.77 14.75 5.19
N VAL A 289 -17.97 15.46 4.39
CA VAL A 289 -17.01 16.46 4.89
C VAL A 289 -17.72 17.60 5.63
N SER A 290 -18.84 18.10 5.09
CA SER A 290 -19.64 19.14 5.74
C SER A 290 -20.23 18.66 7.07
N SER A 291 -20.68 17.40 7.13
CA SER A 291 -21.12 16.75 8.36
C SER A 291 -20.01 16.68 9.41
N LEU A 292 -18.77 16.32 9.01
CA LEU A 292 -17.63 16.34 9.93
C LEU A 292 -17.33 17.75 10.45
N LYS A 293 -17.33 18.76 9.57
CA LYS A 293 -17.10 20.17 9.95
C LYS A 293 -18.18 20.67 10.91
N ALA A 294 -19.45 20.35 10.64
CA ALA A 294 -20.58 20.80 11.44
C ALA A 294 -20.49 20.33 12.90
N ILE A 295 -19.99 19.12 13.14
CA ILE A 295 -19.80 18.57 14.49
C ILE A 295 -18.78 19.37 15.30
N CYS A 296 -17.76 19.97 14.65
CA CYS A 296 -16.76 20.77 15.36
C CYS A 296 -17.24 22.17 15.77
N THR A 297 -18.35 22.68 15.20
CA THR A 297 -18.78 24.08 15.40
C THR A 297 -19.04 24.43 16.87
N GLU A 298 -19.61 23.50 17.63
CA GLU A 298 -19.99 23.68 19.04
C GLU A 298 -18.96 23.10 20.02
N VAL A 299 -17.81 22.61 19.53
CA VAL A 299 -16.79 21.92 20.33
C VAL A 299 -15.49 22.73 20.28
N PRO A 300 -15.20 23.57 21.30
CA PRO A 300 -14.07 24.51 21.26
C PRO A 300 -12.70 23.89 21.03
N SER A 301 -12.50 22.63 21.45
CA SER A 301 -11.25 21.88 21.28
C SER A 301 -11.14 21.13 19.95
N CYS A 302 -12.20 21.14 19.12
CA CYS A 302 -12.23 20.39 17.87
C CYS A 302 -11.31 21.03 16.83
N SER A 303 -10.36 20.25 16.30
CA SER A 303 -9.40 20.73 15.29
C SER A 303 -9.46 19.86 14.05
N LEU A 304 -10.32 20.25 13.11
CA LEU A 304 -10.43 19.63 11.80
C LEU A 304 -9.93 20.59 10.71
N LYS A 305 -9.06 20.09 9.83
CA LYS A 305 -8.78 20.73 8.53
C LYS A 305 -9.04 19.73 7.40
N VAL A 306 -9.67 20.19 6.34
CA VAL A 306 -9.92 19.44 5.10
C VAL A 306 -9.52 20.34 3.95
#